data_AF-B9T1P3-F1
#
_entry.id   AF-B9T1P3-F1
#
_cell.length_a   1.000
_cell.length_b   1.000
_cell.length_c   1.000
_cell.angle_alpha   90.00
_cell.angle_beta   90.00
_cell.angle_gamma   90.00
#
_symmetry.space_group_name_H-M   'P 1'
#
loop_
_entity.id
_entity.type
_entity.pdbx_description
1 polymer ?
#
loop_
_entity_poly.entity_id
_entity_poly.type
_entity_poly.pdbx_seq_one_letter_code
_entity_poly.pdbx_strand_id
1 'polypeptide(L)'
;MCKLVVIFWRTWFKWNQSVHSKILLPLEDIVGWATAMLENLKASNAKLVGQKREHHRWKPPDNRMLKLNTDAVVHINKGKSSLGMVLHDHGGVVNIAGLCLLSKFYLLMLSKPWQLSEDSR
;
A
#
# COMPACT_ATOMS: atom_id res chain seq x y z
N MET A 1 1.72 11.64 -20.81
CA MET A 1 0.59 11.56 -19.84
C MET A 1 1.01 11.14 -18.42
N CYS A 2 1.83 10.10 -18.19
CA CYS A 2 2.12 9.62 -16.83
C CYS A 2 2.85 10.61 -15.89
N LYS A 3 3.60 11.58 -16.43
CA LYS A 3 4.36 12.56 -15.64
C LYS A 3 3.48 13.42 -14.72
N LEU A 4 2.36 13.93 -15.26
CA LEU A 4 1.46 14.79 -14.49
C LEU A 4 0.75 14.02 -13.37
N VAL A 5 0.40 12.76 -13.62
CA VAL A 5 -0.22 11.88 -12.60
C VAL A 5 0.74 11.66 -11.43
N VAL A 6 2.01 11.38 -11.71
CA VAL A 6 3.03 11.18 -10.65
C VAL A 6 3.30 12.47 -9.88
N ILE A 7 3.35 13.62 -10.56
CA ILE A 7 3.53 14.92 -9.92
C ILE A 7 2.33 15.28 -9.04
N PHE A 8 1.10 15.10 -9.52
CA PHE A 8 -0.10 15.34 -8.73
C PHE A 8 -0.19 14.41 -7.52
N TRP A 9 0.14 13.12 -7.70
CA TRP A 9 0.21 12.18 -6.59
C TRP A 9 1.27 12.58 -5.56
N ARG A 10 2.48 12.97 -5.98
CA ARG A 10 3.56 13.41 -5.07
C ARG A 10 3.18 14.71 -4.33
N THR A 11 2.47 15.61 -5.01
CA THR A 11 1.95 16.85 -4.42
C THR A 11 0.92 16.55 -3.34
N TRP A 12 -0.06 15.68 -3.64
CA TRP A 12 -1.04 15.21 -2.66
C TRP A 12 -0.38 14.49 -1.47
N PHE A 13 0.60 13.61 -1.72
CA PHE A 13 1.33 12.90 -0.67
C PHE A 13 2.05 13.87 0.28
N LYS A 14 2.73 14.89 -0.26
CA LYS A 14 3.38 15.92 0.55
C LYS A 14 2.38 16.71 1.37
N TRP A 15 1.24 17.06 0.78
CA TRP A 15 0.18 17.76 1.50
C TRP A 15 -0.34 16.91 2.67
N ASN A 16 -0.59 15.63 2.45
CA ASN A 16 -1.00 14.71 3.51
C ASN A 16 0.07 14.56 4.60
N GLN A 17 1.36 14.50 4.26
CA GLN A 17 2.42 14.47 5.26
C GLN A 17 2.49 15.77 6.08
N SER A 18 2.28 16.92 5.44
CA SER A 18 2.23 18.20 6.15
C SER A 18 1.07 18.22 7.16
N VAL A 19 -0.13 17.81 6.72
CA VAL A 19 -1.34 17.80 7.55
C VAL A 19 -1.27 16.78 8.69
N HIS A 20 -0.80 15.56 8.42
CA HIS A 20 -0.87 14.46 9.41
C HIS A 20 0.43 14.23 10.19
N SER A 21 1.58 14.55 9.61
CA SER A 21 2.90 14.28 10.21
C SER A 21 3.68 15.55 10.59
N LYS A 22 3.17 16.75 10.24
CA LYS A 22 3.86 18.05 10.43
C LYS A 22 5.26 18.11 9.79
N ILE A 23 5.50 17.29 8.76
CA ILE A 23 6.78 17.25 8.05
C ILE A 23 6.70 18.21 6.86
N LEU A 24 7.59 19.20 6.83
CA LEU A 24 7.77 20.12 5.72
C LEU A 24 8.84 19.58 4.78
N LEU A 25 8.40 19.01 3.66
CA LEU A 25 9.30 18.55 2.60
C LEU A 25 9.59 19.69 1.61
N PRO A 26 10.85 19.91 1.19
CA PRO A 26 11.25 21.01 0.30
C PRO A 26 10.58 20.90 -1.08
N LEU A 27 10.18 22.03 -1.67
CA LEU A 27 9.38 22.06 -2.91
C LEU A 27 10.13 21.45 -4.11
N GLU A 28 11.45 21.64 -4.13
CA GLU A 28 12.40 21.10 -5.11
C GLU A 28 12.34 19.57 -5.23
N ASP A 29 11.89 18.92 -4.17
CA ASP A 29 11.82 17.46 -4.04
C ASP A 29 10.71 16.82 -4.90
N ILE A 30 9.73 17.59 -5.38
CA ILE A 30 8.59 17.03 -6.15
C ILE A 30 9.03 16.56 -7.53
N VAL A 31 9.73 17.42 -8.27
CA VAL A 31 10.10 17.16 -9.67
C VAL A 31 11.25 16.16 -9.76
N GLY A 32 12.25 16.31 -8.88
CA GLY A 32 13.39 15.37 -8.80
C GLY A 32 12.91 13.95 -8.47
N TRP A 33 12.06 13.82 -7.46
CA TRP A 33 11.49 12.53 -7.06
C TRP A 33 10.61 11.92 -8.16
N ALA A 34 9.73 12.72 -8.78
CA ALA A 34 8.85 12.23 -9.85
C ALA A 34 9.64 11.73 -11.07
N THR A 35 10.74 12.40 -11.40
CA THR A 35 11.62 12.01 -12.51
C THR A 35 12.32 10.69 -12.21
N ALA A 36 12.95 10.57 -11.03
CA ALA A 36 13.60 9.34 -10.59
C ALA A 36 12.63 8.15 -10.52
N MET A 37 11.40 8.37 -10.01
CA MET A 37 10.38 7.33 -9.95
C MET A 37 10.00 6.80 -11.35
N LEU A 38 9.87 7.69 -12.34
CA LEU A 38 9.52 7.31 -13.71
C LEU A 38 10.66 6.58 -14.42
N GLU A 39 11.90 6.95 -14.16
CA GLU A 39 13.09 6.24 -14.67
C GLU A 39 13.16 4.83 -14.09
N ASN A 40 12.98 4.71 -12.78
CA ASN A 40 12.91 3.40 -12.11
C ASN A 40 11.77 2.53 -12.67
N LEU A 41 10.59 3.11 -12.89
CA LEU A 41 9.46 2.39 -13.48
C LEU A 41 9.78 1.89 -14.89
N LYS A 42 10.43 2.70 -15.73
CA LYS A 42 10.86 2.30 -17.08
C LYS A 42 11.88 1.16 -17.01
N ALA A 43 12.88 1.28 -16.13
CA ALA A 43 13.90 0.26 -15.94
C ALA A 43 13.30 -1.07 -15.44
N SER A 44 12.36 -1.03 -14.50
CA SER A 44 11.64 -2.21 -14.01
C SER A 44 10.77 -2.84 -15.09
N ASN A 45 10.06 -2.05 -15.90
CA ASN A 45 9.22 -2.56 -16.98
C ASN A 45 10.04 -3.18 -18.12
N ALA A 46 11.25 -2.67 -18.40
CA ALA A 46 12.16 -3.28 -19.37
C ALA A 46 12.60 -4.70 -18.96
N LYS A 47 12.70 -4.98 -17.65
CA LYS A 47 13.04 -6.31 -17.12
C LYS A 47 11.93 -7.36 -17.22
N LEU A 48 10.72 -6.95 -17.62
CA LEU A 48 9.52 -7.80 -17.63
C LEU A 48 9.08 -8.21 -19.04
N VAL A 49 9.85 -7.85 -20.06
CA VAL A 49 9.62 -8.30 -21.43
C VAL A 49 9.86 -9.82 -21.48
N GLY A 50 8.78 -10.58 -21.35
CA GLY A 50 8.80 -12.06 -21.38
C GLY A 50 7.95 -12.73 -20.29
N GLN A 51 7.57 -12.03 -19.22
CA GLN A 51 6.69 -12.60 -18.19
C GLN A 51 5.24 -12.22 -18.47
N LYS A 52 4.39 -13.22 -18.80
CA LYS A 52 2.93 -13.06 -18.77
C LYS A 52 2.53 -12.75 -17.33
N ARG A 53 2.28 -11.48 -17.03
CA ARG A 53 1.64 -11.08 -15.78
C ARG A 53 0.21 -11.60 -15.82
N GLU A 54 -0.13 -12.53 -14.94
CA GLU A 54 -1.53 -12.80 -14.66
C GLU A 54 -2.13 -11.53 -14.07
N HIS A 55 -2.93 -10.84 -14.87
CA HIS A 55 -3.61 -9.65 -14.43
C HIS A 55 -4.80 -10.07 -13.54
N HIS A 56 -4.54 -10.27 -12.26
CA HIS A 56 -5.58 -10.31 -11.23
C HIS A 56 -6.15 -8.89 -11.10
N ARG A 57 -7.05 -8.53 -12.01
CA ARG A 57 -7.86 -7.31 -11.87
C ARG A 57 -8.77 -7.48 -10.68
N TRP A 58 -9.01 -6.38 -9.97
CA TRP A 58 -10.05 -6.35 -8.95
C TRP A 58 -11.38 -6.79 -9.60
N LYS A 59 -12.02 -7.78 -8.99
CA LYS A 59 -13.37 -8.23 -9.34
C LYS A 59 -14.22 -8.22 -8.08
N PRO A 60 -15.54 -7.95 -8.23
CA PRO A 60 -16.49 -8.26 -7.17
C PRO A 60 -16.43 -9.76 -6.84
N PRO A 61 -16.80 -10.17 -5.61
CA PRO A 61 -16.97 -11.58 -5.30
C PRO A 61 -18.09 -12.18 -6.15
N ASP A 62 -18.04 -13.50 -6.34
CA ASP A 62 -19.09 -14.22 -7.06
C ASP A 62 -20.44 -14.13 -6.34
N ASN A 63 -21.53 -14.40 -7.05
CA ASN A 63 -22.87 -14.39 -6.47
C ASN A 63 -22.94 -15.33 -5.25
N ARG A 64 -23.54 -14.83 -4.16
CA ARG A 64 -23.63 -15.50 -2.84
C ARG A 64 -22.31 -15.65 -2.09
N MET A 65 -21.22 -15.02 -2.56
CA MET A 65 -19.96 -14.90 -1.82
C MET A 65 -19.82 -13.51 -1.20
N LEU A 66 -19.10 -13.45 -0.08
CA LEU A 66 -18.72 -12.21 0.57
C LEU A 66 -17.21 -12.01 0.43
N LYS A 67 -16.80 -10.75 0.21
CA LYS A 67 -15.40 -10.34 0.15
C LYS A 67 -15.06 -9.52 1.38
N LEU A 68 -14.06 -9.99 2.12
CA LEU A 68 -13.49 -9.28 3.27
C LEU A 68 -12.27 -8.49 2.80
N ASN A 69 -12.37 -7.16 2.80
CA ASN A 69 -11.21 -6.29 2.65
C ASN A 69 -10.72 -5.92 4.05
N THR A 70 -9.42 -6.08 4.30
CA THR A 70 -8.77 -5.68 5.54
C THR A 70 -7.67 -4.66 5.27
N ASP A 71 -7.48 -3.73 6.19
CA ASP A 71 -6.35 -2.80 6.17
C ASP A 71 -5.86 -2.56 7.59
N ALA A 72 -4.55 -2.35 7.76
CA ALA A 72 -3.95 -2.17 9.07
C ALA A 72 -3.04 -0.95 9.11
N VAL A 73 -3.13 -0.20 10.21
CA VAL A 73 -2.25 0.95 10.46
C VAL A 73 -1.46 0.69 11.72
N VAL A 74 -0.14 0.93 11.64
CA VAL A 74 0.78 0.80 12.77
C VAL A 74 1.35 2.17 13.11
N HIS A 75 1.21 2.60 14.36
CA HIS A 75 1.77 3.84 14.88
C HIS A 75 2.89 3.53 15.88
N ILE A 76 4.10 3.35 15.35
CA ILE A 76 5.29 2.87 16.08
C ILE A 76 5.56 3.74 17.32
N ASN A 77 5.60 5.06 17.15
CA ASN A 77 5.92 6.01 18.23
C ASN A 77 4.94 6.01 19.41
N LYS A 78 3.72 5.50 19.21
CA LYS A 78 2.67 5.43 20.24
C LYS A 78 2.40 4.00 20.70
N GLY A 79 3.11 3.00 20.15
CA GLY A 79 2.91 1.59 20.46
C GLY A 79 1.47 1.09 20.19
N LYS A 80 0.82 1.64 19.15
CA LYS A 80 -0.59 1.34 18.80
C LYS A 80 -0.70 0.80 17.38
N SER A 81 -1.66 -0.08 17.14
CA SER A 81 -2.21 -0.32 15.79
C SER A 81 -3.71 -0.33 15.78
N SER A 82 -4.23 -0.28 14.56
CA SER A 82 -5.60 -0.59 14.25
C SER A 82 -5.69 -1.53 13.06
N LEU A 83 -6.70 -2.40 13.06
CA LEU A 83 -7.12 -3.22 11.92
C LEU A 83 -8.55 -2.83 11.55
N GLY A 84 -8.75 -2.33 10.34
CA GLY A 84 -10.06 -2.10 9.74
C GLY A 84 -10.46 -3.26 8.86
N MET A 85 -11.75 -3.59 8.85
CA MET A 85 -12.31 -4.62 7.99
C MET A 85 -13.67 -4.22 7.42
N VAL A 86 -13.91 -4.57 6.16
CA VAL A 86 -15.18 -4.37 5.46
C VAL A 86 -15.53 -5.65 4.73
N LEU A 87 -16.69 -6.21 5.06
CA LEU A 87 -17.28 -7.35 4.38
C LEU A 87 -18.37 -6.87 3.44
N HIS A 88 -18.26 -7.17 2.16
CA HIS A 88 -19.26 -6.77 1.17
C HIS A 88 -19.60 -7.90 0.20
N ASP A 89 -20.77 -7.82 -0.42
CA ASP A 89 -21.23 -8.81 -1.39
C ASP A 89 -20.87 -8.44 -2.84
N HIS A 90 -21.39 -9.25 -3.78
CA HIS A 90 -21.23 -9.07 -5.23
C HIS A 90 -21.86 -7.79 -5.76
N GLY A 91 -22.93 -7.28 -5.12
CA GLY A 91 -23.58 -6.01 -5.45
C GLY A 91 -22.86 -4.79 -4.88
N GLY A 92 -21.78 -5.01 -4.12
CA GLY A 92 -21.04 -3.96 -3.43
C GLY A 92 -21.70 -3.50 -2.12
N VAL A 93 -22.74 -4.20 -1.64
CA VAL A 93 -23.39 -3.86 -0.38
C VAL A 93 -22.48 -4.26 0.77
N VAL A 94 -22.15 -3.29 1.62
CA VAL A 94 -21.38 -3.52 2.84
C VAL A 94 -22.30 -4.16 3.87
N ASN A 95 -22.02 -5.41 4.20
CA ASN A 95 -22.78 -6.19 5.16
C ASN A 95 -22.23 -5.99 6.58
N ILE A 96 -20.91 -5.86 6.71
CA ILE A 96 -20.23 -5.66 8.01
C ILE A 96 -19.08 -4.69 7.83
N ALA A 97 -18.92 -3.77 8.78
CA ALA A 97 -17.72 -2.97 8.94
C ALA A 97 -17.25 -3.05 10.39
N GLY A 98 -15.93 -3.14 10.59
CA GLY A 98 -15.33 -3.29 11.91
C GLY A 98 -14.00 -2.58 12.02
N LEU A 99 -13.70 -2.11 13.23
CA LEU A 99 -12.41 -1.55 13.60
C LEU A 99 -11.95 -2.19 14.91
N CYS A 100 -10.76 -2.79 14.88
CA CYS A 100 -10.10 -3.31 16.07
C CYS A 100 -8.91 -2.39 16.42
N LEU A 101 -8.92 -1.82 17.62
CA LEU A 101 -7.79 -1.06 18.16
C LEU A 101 -6.95 -1.97 19.03
N LEU A 102 -5.67 -2.10 18.71
CA LEU A 102 -4.72 -2.90 19.47
C LEU A 102 -3.82 -1.94 20.25
N SER A 103 -3.97 -1.92 21.57
CA SER A 103 -3.09 -1.19 22.49
C SER A 103 -2.12 -2.16 23.16
N LYS A 104 -0.82 -1.85 23.09
CA LYS A 104 0.33 -2.72 23.45
C LYS A 104 0.57 -3.82 22.42
N PHE A 105 1.42 -3.52 21.44
CA PHE A 105 1.89 -4.53 20.50
C PHE A 105 2.86 -5.51 21.16
N TYR A 106 2.50 -6.79 21.10
CA TYR A 106 3.48 -7.84 20.88
C TYR A 106 4.02 -7.67 19.45
N LEU A 107 5.13 -6.97 19.32
CA LEU A 107 5.84 -6.72 18.07
C LEU A 107 6.73 -7.93 17.75
N LEU A 108 6.17 -9.13 17.68
CA LEU A 108 6.95 -10.37 17.53
C LEU A 108 7.05 -10.90 16.08
N MET A 109 6.31 -10.34 15.12
CA MET A 109 6.21 -10.92 13.77
C MET A 109 6.74 -10.04 12.62
N LEU A 110 7.25 -8.84 12.88
CA LEU A 110 7.84 -7.97 11.84
C LEU A 110 9.35 -7.73 12.01
N SER A 111 9.99 -8.35 13.00
CA SER A 111 11.43 -8.17 13.27
C SER A 111 12.34 -9.31 12.79
N LYS A 112 11.80 -10.36 12.15
CA LYS A 112 12.66 -11.36 11.51
C LYS A 112 12.98 -10.90 10.08
N PRO A 113 14.23 -10.56 9.75
CA PRO A 113 14.63 -10.41 8.36
C PRO A 113 14.38 -11.75 7.66
N TRP A 114 13.78 -11.67 6.46
CA TRP A 114 13.67 -12.79 5.54
C TRP A 114 15.07 -13.31 5.22
N GLN A 115 15.55 -14.29 5.98
CA GLN A 115 16.66 -15.12 5.54
C GLN A 115 16.07 -16.15 4.58
N LEU A 116 16.32 -15.93 3.29
CA LEU A 116 16.27 -16.98 2.28
C LEU A 116 17.20 -18.09 2.76
N SER A 117 16.63 -19.25 3.10
CA SER A 117 17.39 -20.49 3.18
C SER A 117 17.79 -20.86 1.75
N GLU A 118 19.00 -20.47 1.35
CA GLU A 118 19.74 -21.24 0.35
C GLU A 118 20.09 -22.57 1.00
N ASP A 119 19.18 -23.55 0.89
CA ASP A 119 19.59 -24.94 0.93
C ASP A 119 18.47 -25.84 0.36
N SER A 120 18.59 -26.17 -0.92
CA SER A 120 18.19 -27.48 -1.44
C SER A 120 18.68 -27.66 -2.88
N ARG A 121 19.85 -28.31 -2.98
CA ARG A 121 20.44 -29.07 -4.11
C ARG A 121 21.06 -28.31 -5.27
#